data_AF-A0A961VMV7-F1
#
_entry.id   AF-A0A961VMV7-F1
#
_cell.length_a   1.000
_cell.length_b   1.000
_cell.length_c   1.000
_cell.angle_alpha   90.00
_cell.angle_beta   90.00
_cell.angle_gamma   90.00
#
_symmetry.space_group_name_H-M   'P 1'
#
loop_
_entity.id
_entity.type
_entity.pdbx_description
1 polymer ?
#
loop_
_entity_poly.entity_id
_entity_poly.type
_entity_poly.pdbx_seq_one_letter_code
_entity_poly.pdbx_strand_id
1 'polypeptide(L)'
;MRNFGLALVLMTLFNVPILAQSQVSNEAAEEQPLKSTAQMQDDVWTSYRLIKSLVAEELDRYEVEVDGGFGGDYQVIGPCAAGSQLIVTSGRLRPAMIDIATEVYYAEHVLRKINYPEELWEDILEISEEISMIVVQRGDNELHSLLFEEYFVRTMNIIAKKDGRKLPILGPAECGGGPNILTINIIPREAKVYMIPKIFYKYCKITGIDPLDREHCDHWLPPVRNGEKIELGGVYEFILVEGNTVAPLDEIDTDRYDEVLSFEM
;
A
#
# COMPACT_ATOMS: atom_id res chain seq x y z
N MET A 1 -16.36 -2.16 67.89
CA MET A 1 -16.24 -0.79 67.33
C MET A 1 -15.51 -0.95 66.01
N ARG A 2 -15.96 -0.60 64.79
CA ARG A 2 -17.02 0.22 64.18
C ARG A 2 -17.44 -0.54 62.90
N ASN A 3 -18.70 -0.90 62.63
CA ASN A 3 -19.78 -0.11 61.99
C ASN A 3 -19.36 0.81 60.83
N PHE A 4 -19.67 0.38 59.60
CA PHE A 4 -20.04 1.16 58.41
C PHE A 4 -20.82 0.19 57.49
N GLY A 5 -22.08 0.37 57.06
CA GLY A 5 -23.02 1.47 57.19
C GLY A 5 -23.17 2.26 55.88
N LEU A 6 -24.23 1.95 55.12
CA LEU A 6 -24.84 2.71 53.99
C LEU A 6 -23.99 2.82 52.69
N ALA A 7 -24.54 2.88 51.47
CA ALA A 7 -25.82 3.47 51.07
C ALA A 7 -26.45 2.79 49.83
N LEU A 8 -27.78 2.74 49.91
CA LEU A 8 -28.78 2.49 48.87
C LEU A 8 -29.03 3.81 48.12
N VAL A 9 -28.91 3.88 46.80
CA VAL A 9 -29.27 5.08 46.01
C VAL A 9 -29.87 4.73 44.65
N LEU A 10 -31.15 5.09 44.55
CA LEU A 10 -31.99 5.53 43.42
C LEU A 10 -32.30 4.63 42.22
N MET A 11 -33.59 4.28 42.18
CA MET A 11 -34.44 4.12 41.00
C MET A 11 -34.26 5.27 39.98
N THR A 12 -34.15 4.93 38.71
CA THR A 12 -34.51 5.82 37.60
C THR A 12 -35.58 5.14 36.73
N LEU A 13 -36.79 5.67 36.84
CA LEU A 13 -37.91 5.42 35.94
C LEU A 13 -37.71 6.31 34.70
N PHE A 14 -37.30 5.73 33.58
CA PHE A 14 -37.40 6.38 32.28
C PHE A 14 -38.72 5.96 31.62
N ASN A 15 -39.69 6.87 31.69
CA ASN A 15 -40.89 6.88 30.87
C ASN A 15 -40.51 7.53 29.53
N VAL A 16 -40.38 6.74 28.47
CA VAL A 16 -40.22 7.25 27.10
C VAL A 16 -41.48 6.88 26.31
N PRO A 17 -42.24 7.85 25.77
CA PRO A 17 -43.36 7.54 24.91
C PRO A 17 -42.87 7.06 23.55
N ILE A 18 -43.23 5.83 23.20
CA ILE A 18 -43.19 5.28 21.85
C ILE A 18 -44.43 5.82 21.12
N LEU A 19 -44.25 6.47 19.96
CA LEU A 19 -45.00 6.26 18.70
C LEU A 19 -44.90 7.46 17.75
N ALA A 20 -44.01 7.33 16.76
CA ALA A 20 -44.23 7.84 15.41
C ALA A 20 -43.53 6.85 14.46
N GLN A 21 -44.28 5.85 14.00
CA GLN A 21 -43.83 4.93 12.95
C GLN A 21 -43.80 5.68 11.62
N SER A 22 -42.62 6.13 11.19
CA SER A 22 -42.39 6.41 9.78
C SER A 22 -42.38 5.08 9.03
N GLN A 23 -43.28 4.91 8.08
CA GLN A 23 -43.21 3.80 7.12
C GLN A 23 -41.98 4.01 6.23
N VAL A 24 -40.84 3.48 6.68
CA VAL A 24 -39.70 3.21 5.80
C VAL A 24 -40.10 1.97 5.00
N SER A 25 -40.22 2.13 3.70
CA SER A 25 -40.38 1.03 2.76
C SER A 25 -39.20 0.08 2.92
N ASN A 26 -39.47 -1.12 3.45
CA ASN A 26 -38.55 -2.24 3.44
C ASN A 26 -38.40 -2.72 1.98
N GLU A 27 -37.59 -2.04 1.19
CA GLU A 27 -36.93 -2.71 0.07
C GLU A 27 -36.02 -3.76 0.70
N ALA A 28 -36.38 -5.02 0.51
CA ALA A 28 -35.59 -6.15 0.96
C ALA A 28 -34.21 -6.04 0.30
N ALA A 29 -33.21 -5.62 1.08
CA ALA A 29 -31.82 -5.73 0.69
C ALA A 29 -31.58 -7.22 0.41
N GLU A 30 -31.38 -7.53 -0.87
CA GLU A 30 -31.06 -8.86 -1.33
C GLU A 30 -29.75 -9.27 -0.64
N GLU A 31 -29.83 -10.14 0.37
CA GLU A 31 -28.65 -10.65 1.08
C GLU A 31 -27.80 -11.41 0.07
N GLN A 32 -26.75 -10.75 -0.43
CA GLN A 32 -25.76 -11.40 -1.27
C GLN A 32 -25.14 -12.55 -0.45
N PRO A 33 -25.10 -13.78 -0.99
CA PRO A 33 -24.59 -14.92 -0.25
C PRO A 33 -23.12 -14.66 0.11
N LEU A 34 -22.81 -14.83 1.41
CA LEU A 34 -21.44 -14.71 1.92
C LEU A 34 -20.53 -15.66 1.11
N LYS A 35 -19.50 -15.11 0.45
CA LYS A 35 -18.50 -15.91 -0.26
C LYS A 35 -17.84 -16.89 0.72
N SER A 36 -17.53 -18.10 0.24
CA SER A 36 -16.75 -19.07 1.04
C SER A 36 -15.32 -18.57 1.26
N THR A 37 -14.67 -18.99 2.36
CA THR A 37 -13.27 -18.62 2.67
C THR A 37 -12.30 -18.98 1.54
N ALA A 38 -12.50 -20.12 0.87
CA ALA A 38 -11.68 -20.52 -0.27
C ALA A 38 -11.84 -19.55 -1.47
N GLN A 39 -13.07 -19.14 -1.80
CA GLN A 39 -13.31 -18.13 -2.84
C GLN A 39 -12.70 -16.78 -2.49
N MET A 40 -12.74 -16.38 -1.21
CA MET A 40 -12.06 -15.15 -0.77
C MET A 40 -10.54 -15.25 -0.92
N GLN A 41 -9.94 -16.40 -0.63
CA GLN A 41 -8.50 -16.62 -0.79
C GLN A 41 -8.06 -16.62 -2.27
N ASP A 42 -8.84 -17.27 -3.15
CA ASP A 42 -8.57 -17.27 -4.59
C ASP A 42 -8.65 -15.85 -5.18
N ASP A 43 -9.62 -15.04 -4.73
CA ASP A 43 -9.77 -13.64 -5.14
C ASP A 43 -8.54 -12.80 -4.72
N VAL A 44 -8.02 -13.04 -3.51
CA VAL A 44 -6.85 -12.34 -2.95
C VAL A 44 -5.57 -12.67 -3.72
N TRP A 45 -5.29 -13.95 -3.97
CA TRP A 45 -4.11 -14.36 -4.74
C TRP A 45 -4.20 -13.92 -6.20
N THR A 46 -5.39 -13.93 -6.80
CA THR A 46 -5.60 -13.41 -8.15
C THR A 46 -5.30 -11.91 -8.21
N SER A 47 -5.79 -11.14 -7.23
CA SER A 47 -5.51 -9.70 -7.12
C SER A 47 -4.01 -9.44 -6.93
N TYR A 48 -3.36 -10.23 -6.08
CA TYR A 48 -1.93 -10.12 -5.82
C TYR A 48 -1.08 -10.41 -7.06
N ARG A 49 -1.38 -11.46 -7.84
CA ARG A 49 -0.65 -11.74 -9.10
C ARG A 49 -0.78 -10.60 -10.11
N LEU A 50 -1.97 -9.99 -10.22
CA LEU A 50 -2.16 -8.82 -11.07
C LEU A 50 -1.34 -7.62 -10.59
N ILE A 51 -1.34 -7.36 -9.27
CA ILE A 51 -0.51 -6.32 -8.66
C ILE A 51 0.96 -6.59 -8.94
N LYS A 52 1.45 -7.81 -8.74
CA LYS A 52 2.84 -8.21 -9.01
C LYS A 52 3.23 -7.96 -10.47
N SER A 53 2.35 -8.26 -11.43
CA SER A 53 2.63 -7.95 -12.84
C SER A 53 2.68 -6.44 -13.13
N LEU A 54 1.86 -5.64 -12.43
CA LEU A 54 1.86 -4.18 -12.59
C LEU A 54 3.10 -3.55 -11.96
N VAL A 55 3.52 -4.03 -10.79
CA VAL A 55 4.78 -3.62 -10.14
C VAL A 55 5.96 -3.91 -11.06
N ALA A 56 6.04 -5.10 -11.63
CA ALA A 56 7.09 -5.45 -12.57
C ALA A 56 7.11 -4.51 -13.79
N GLU A 57 5.95 -4.24 -14.40
CA GLU A 57 5.84 -3.32 -15.55
C GLU A 57 6.26 -1.88 -15.22
N GLU A 58 5.96 -1.38 -14.02
CA GLU A 58 6.39 -0.05 -13.60
C GLU A 58 7.89 -0.03 -13.30
N LEU A 59 8.39 -1.00 -12.53
CA LEU A 59 9.80 -1.04 -12.11
C LEU A 59 10.75 -1.35 -13.26
N ASP A 60 10.33 -2.09 -14.31
CA ASP A 60 11.12 -2.26 -15.54
C ASP A 60 11.41 -0.92 -16.26
N ARG A 61 10.61 0.13 -16.02
CA ARG A 61 10.85 1.46 -16.59
C ARG A 61 11.93 2.24 -15.86
N TYR A 62 12.19 1.89 -14.61
CA TYR A 62 13.22 2.49 -13.79
C TYR A 62 14.44 1.56 -13.84
N GLU A 63 15.59 2.07 -14.30
CA GLU A 63 16.82 1.30 -14.12
C GLU A 63 17.04 1.16 -12.62
N VAL A 64 16.84 -0.05 -12.08
CA VAL A 64 17.12 -0.35 -10.68
C VAL A 64 18.63 -0.24 -10.51
N GLU A 65 19.08 0.92 -10.04
CA GLU A 65 20.47 1.12 -9.66
C GLU A 65 20.76 0.20 -8.48
N VAL A 66 21.81 -0.61 -8.64
CA VAL A 66 22.29 -1.44 -7.53
C VAL A 66 23.36 -0.60 -6.89
N ASP A 67 22.93 0.23 -5.96
CA ASP A 67 23.87 0.97 -5.13
C ASP A 67 24.58 -0.04 -4.22
N GLY A 68 25.91 -0.03 -4.29
CA GLY A 68 26.71 -0.59 -3.22
C GLY A 68 26.38 0.24 -1.98
N GLY A 69 25.78 -0.38 -0.96
CA GLY A 69 25.26 0.32 0.22
C GLY A 69 26.28 1.28 0.84
N PHE A 70 25.80 2.30 1.55
CA PHE A 70 26.62 3.36 2.16
C PHE A 70 27.78 2.81 3.02
N GLY A 71 28.93 2.57 2.39
CA GLY A 71 30.19 2.22 3.06
C GLY A 71 30.33 0.79 3.59
N GLY A 72 29.54 -0.19 3.11
CA GLY A 72 29.60 -1.59 3.55
C GLY A 72 29.88 -2.61 2.44
N ASP A 73 30.47 -3.77 2.79
CA ASP A 73 30.71 -4.92 1.89
C ASP A 73 29.42 -5.69 1.49
N TYR A 74 28.24 -5.11 1.71
CA TYR A 74 26.95 -5.77 1.49
C TYR A 74 26.18 -5.19 0.30
N GLN A 75 25.33 -6.02 -0.32
CA GLN A 75 24.42 -5.66 -1.40
C GLN A 75 23.00 -5.49 -0.83
N VAL A 76 22.34 -4.40 -1.15
CA VAL A 76 20.97 -4.10 -0.71
C VAL A 76 19.97 -4.80 -1.63
N ILE A 77 19.04 -5.59 -1.06
CA ILE A 77 18.06 -6.39 -1.81
C ILE A 77 16.61 -5.96 -1.60
N GLY A 78 16.38 -4.73 -1.15
CA GLY A 78 15.05 -4.15 -0.98
C GLY A 78 14.96 -2.76 -1.61
N PRO A 79 13.74 -2.31 -1.98
CA PRO A 79 13.54 -0.96 -2.47
C PRO A 79 13.84 0.08 -1.38
N CYS A 80 14.26 1.28 -1.78
CA CYS A 80 14.45 2.40 -0.84
C CYS A 80 13.12 2.95 -0.28
N ALA A 81 12.00 2.65 -0.92
CA ALA A 81 10.67 2.98 -0.41
C ALA A 81 9.85 1.69 -0.36
N ALA A 82 9.14 1.44 0.74
CA ALA A 82 8.08 0.44 0.71
C ALA A 82 7.07 0.89 -0.37
N GLY A 83 6.59 -0.02 -1.22
CA GLY A 83 5.60 0.32 -2.25
C GLY A 83 4.33 0.99 -1.69
N SER A 84 4.08 0.87 -0.39
CA SER A 84 3.02 1.49 0.39
C SER A 84 3.43 2.76 1.14
N GLN A 85 4.72 3.13 1.18
CA GLN A 85 5.15 4.51 1.49
C GLN A 85 4.79 5.49 0.36
N LEU A 86 4.24 4.97 -0.75
CA LEU A 86 3.44 5.70 -1.75
C LEU A 86 1.97 5.95 -1.26
N ILE A 87 1.70 5.61 0.02
CA ILE A 87 0.55 5.77 0.92
C ILE A 87 -0.86 5.80 0.30
N VAL A 88 -1.67 4.79 0.66
CA VAL A 88 -3.14 4.76 0.53
C VAL A 88 -3.80 4.59 1.90
N THR A 89 -4.89 5.32 2.15
CA THR A 89 -5.57 5.45 3.46
C THR A 89 -6.82 4.59 3.63
N SER A 90 -7.23 3.79 2.63
CA SER A 90 -8.40 2.90 2.69
C SER A 90 -8.02 1.45 2.30
N GLY A 91 -8.26 0.51 3.22
CA GLY A 91 -8.02 -0.92 3.02
C GLY A 91 -6.55 -1.34 3.18
N ARG A 92 -6.26 -2.10 4.24
CA ARG A 92 -4.88 -2.50 4.61
C ARG A 92 -4.25 -3.55 3.68
N LEU A 93 -5.06 -4.37 3.01
CA LEU A 93 -4.60 -5.54 2.27
C LEU A 93 -3.87 -5.19 0.96
N ARG A 94 -4.42 -4.29 0.13
CA ARG A 94 -3.87 -3.99 -1.20
C ARG A 94 -2.56 -3.21 -1.15
N PRO A 95 -2.36 -2.21 -0.28
CA PRO A 95 -1.06 -1.57 -0.12
C PRO A 95 0.02 -2.57 0.29
N ALA A 96 -0.29 -3.48 1.22
CA ALA A 96 0.65 -4.53 1.64
C ALA A 96 0.92 -5.56 0.53
N MET A 97 -0.03 -5.85 -0.36
CA MET A 97 0.23 -6.63 -1.58
C MET A 97 1.22 -5.92 -2.51
N ILE A 98 1.14 -4.59 -2.64
CA ILE A 98 2.11 -3.83 -3.43
C ILE A 98 3.48 -3.88 -2.78
N ASP A 99 3.57 -3.75 -1.46
CA ASP A 99 4.84 -3.88 -0.72
C ASP A 99 5.51 -5.21 -1.02
N ILE A 100 4.81 -6.32 -0.79
CA ILE A 100 5.34 -7.66 -1.01
C ILE A 100 5.76 -7.84 -2.47
N ALA A 101 4.92 -7.41 -3.43
CA ALA A 101 5.25 -7.50 -4.84
C ALA A 101 6.51 -6.69 -5.20
N THR A 102 6.69 -5.52 -4.58
CA THR A 102 7.86 -4.64 -4.78
C THR A 102 9.11 -5.27 -4.18
N GLU A 103 9.04 -5.75 -2.93
CA GLU A 103 10.13 -6.44 -2.25
C GLU A 103 10.61 -7.66 -3.04
N VAL A 104 9.68 -8.51 -3.50
CA VAL A 104 9.98 -9.71 -4.27
C VAL A 104 10.63 -9.36 -5.61
N TYR A 105 10.07 -8.39 -6.33
CA TYR A 105 10.64 -7.96 -7.62
C TYR A 105 12.05 -7.39 -7.46
N TYR A 106 12.27 -6.52 -6.46
CA TYR A 106 13.59 -5.95 -6.19
C TYR A 106 14.60 -7.02 -5.81
N ALA A 107 14.24 -7.96 -4.92
CA ALA A 107 15.11 -9.06 -4.55
C ALA A 107 15.53 -9.88 -5.78
N GLU A 108 14.56 -10.31 -6.59
CA GLU A 108 14.82 -11.06 -7.83
C GLU A 108 15.73 -10.28 -8.79
N HIS A 109 15.42 -9.00 -9.02
CA HIS A 109 16.17 -8.16 -9.95
C HIS A 109 17.63 -7.94 -9.48
N VAL A 110 17.82 -7.58 -8.21
CA VAL A 110 19.16 -7.36 -7.64
C VAL A 110 19.98 -8.65 -7.68
N LEU A 111 19.40 -9.78 -7.24
CA LEU A 111 20.08 -11.07 -7.20
C LEU A 111 20.50 -11.51 -8.60
N ARG A 112 19.65 -11.34 -9.61
CA ARG A 112 20.03 -11.59 -11.01
C ARG A 112 21.13 -10.66 -11.50
N LYS A 113 21.04 -9.36 -11.20
CA LYS A 113 22.04 -8.37 -11.64
C LYS A 113 23.44 -8.65 -11.07
N ILE A 114 23.53 -9.10 -9.81
CA ILE A 114 24.80 -9.48 -9.18
C ILE A 114 25.24 -10.92 -9.50
N ASN A 115 24.55 -11.60 -10.43
CA ASN A 115 24.77 -13.00 -10.80
C ASN A 115 24.73 -13.95 -9.58
N TYR A 116 23.83 -13.70 -8.65
CA TYR A 116 23.56 -14.60 -7.54
C TYR A 116 22.90 -15.87 -8.09
N PRO A 117 23.42 -17.07 -7.78
CA PRO A 117 22.91 -18.32 -8.36
C PRO A 117 21.44 -18.57 -7.99
N GLU A 118 20.58 -18.72 -9.01
CA GLU A 118 19.12 -18.84 -8.88
C GLU A 118 18.71 -20.02 -7.98
N GLU A 119 19.44 -21.13 -8.07
CA GLU A 119 19.20 -22.33 -7.26
C GLU A 119 19.38 -22.11 -5.74
N LEU A 120 19.95 -20.98 -5.34
CA LEU A 120 20.15 -20.63 -3.92
C LEU A 120 19.05 -19.75 -3.35
N TRP A 121 18.26 -19.05 -4.17
CA TRP A 121 17.32 -18.03 -3.69
C TRP A 121 15.89 -18.19 -4.16
N GLU A 122 15.63 -18.83 -5.31
CA GLU A 122 14.30 -18.91 -5.91
C GLU A 122 13.25 -19.49 -4.94
N ASP A 123 13.49 -20.71 -4.44
CA ASP A 123 12.59 -21.37 -3.48
C ASP A 123 12.40 -20.55 -2.19
N ILE A 124 13.44 -19.85 -1.75
CA ILE A 124 13.42 -19.09 -0.48
C ILE A 124 12.62 -17.82 -0.66
N LEU A 125 12.75 -17.18 -1.82
CA LEU A 125 11.98 -15.99 -2.17
C LEU A 125 10.50 -16.34 -2.30
N GLU A 126 10.16 -17.46 -2.96
CA GLU A 126 8.78 -17.96 -3.07
C GLU A 126 8.17 -18.25 -1.68
N ILE A 127 8.90 -18.95 -0.81
CA ILE A 127 8.45 -19.21 0.57
C ILE A 127 8.26 -17.91 1.35
N SER A 128 9.18 -16.95 1.20
CA SER A 128 9.10 -15.65 1.87
C SER A 128 7.87 -14.86 1.41
N GLU A 129 7.63 -14.83 0.10
CA GLU A 129 6.44 -14.23 -0.52
C GLU A 129 5.14 -14.86 0.01
N GLU A 130 5.07 -16.20 0.07
CA GLU A 130 3.89 -16.90 0.58
C GLU A 130 3.61 -16.59 2.06
N ILE A 131 4.65 -16.61 2.89
CA ILE A 131 4.55 -16.28 4.31
C ILE A 131 4.05 -14.84 4.50
N SER A 132 4.63 -13.87 3.78
CA SER A 132 4.21 -12.47 3.83
C SER A 132 2.74 -12.31 3.43
N MET A 133 2.30 -12.98 2.38
CA MET A 133 0.90 -12.96 1.95
C MET A 133 -0.06 -13.56 2.98
N ILE A 134 0.30 -14.67 3.61
CA ILE A 134 -0.50 -15.29 4.69
C ILE A 134 -0.64 -14.34 5.88
N VAL A 135 0.42 -13.62 6.23
CA VAL A 135 0.46 -12.69 7.36
C VAL A 135 -0.41 -11.46 7.10
N VAL A 136 -0.30 -10.86 5.92
CA VAL A 136 -1.16 -9.73 5.51
C VAL A 136 -2.63 -10.15 5.41
N GLN A 137 -2.93 -11.35 4.91
CA GLN A 137 -4.31 -11.88 4.88
C GLN A 137 -4.93 -12.02 6.27
N ARG A 138 -4.11 -12.20 7.32
CA ARG A 138 -4.56 -12.23 8.72
C ARG A 138 -4.71 -10.84 9.34
N GLY A 139 -4.42 -9.78 8.58
CA GLY A 139 -4.53 -8.38 8.98
C GLY A 139 -3.29 -7.83 9.69
N ASP A 140 -2.18 -8.57 9.71
CA ASP A 140 -0.94 -8.15 10.35
C ASP A 140 0.03 -7.56 9.32
N ASN A 141 -0.23 -6.32 8.94
CA ASN A 141 0.57 -5.63 7.94
C ASN A 141 1.96 -5.23 8.41
N GLU A 142 2.19 -5.00 9.70
CA GLU A 142 3.52 -4.54 10.16
C GLU A 142 4.51 -5.71 10.21
N LEU A 143 3.99 -6.92 10.45
CA LEU A 143 4.81 -8.11 10.58
C LEU A 143 5.40 -8.59 9.25
N HIS A 144 4.79 -8.29 8.10
CA HIS A 144 5.28 -8.81 6.82
C HIS A 144 6.67 -8.28 6.45
N SER A 145 6.91 -6.96 6.55
CA SER A 145 8.22 -6.37 6.19
C SER A 145 9.32 -6.90 7.11
N LEU A 146 9.03 -7.04 8.42
CA LEU A 146 9.94 -7.67 9.37
C LEU A 146 10.25 -9.12 9.00
N LEU A 147 9.23 -9.90 8.59
CA LEU A 147 9.43 -11.29 8.21
C LEU A 147 10.18 -11.44 6.90
N PHE A 148 9.90 -10.62 5.89
CA PHE A 148 10.63 -10.68 4.62
C PHE A 148 12.11 -10.39 4.86
N GLU A 149 12.43 -9.24 5.47
CA GLU A 149 13.80 -8.84 5.74
C GLU A 149 14.51 -9.84 6.68
N GLU A 150 13.90 -10.20 7.82
CA GLU A 150 14.55 -11.08 8.79
C GLU A 150 14.69 -12.52 8.28
N TYR A 151 13.70 -13.05 7.56
CA TYR A 151 13.75 -14.43 7.09
C TYR A 151 14.58 -14.57 5.81
N PHE A 152 14.28 -13.80 4.77
CA PHE A 152 14.91 -13.94 3.46
C PHE A 152 16.39 -13.57 3.52
N VAL A 153 16.71 -12.34 3.96
CA VAL A 153 18.10 -11.83 3.99
C VAL A 153 18.98 -12.72 4.87
N ARG A 154 18.49 -13.11 6.06
CA ARG A 154 19.23 -13.96 6.98
C ARG A 154 19.47 -15.36 6.42
N THR A 155 18.46 -15.97 5.81
CA THR A 155 18.58 -17.31 5.23
C THR A 155 19.58 -17.29 4.08
N MET A 156 19.48 -16.28 3.21
CA MET A 156 20.43 -16.06 2.12
C MET A 156 21.87 -15.91 2.62
N ASN A 157 22.10 -15.12 3.65
CA ASN A 157 23.44 -14.94 4.22
C ASN A 157 24.00 -16.22 4.86
N ILE A 158 23.15 -17.07 5.46
CA ILE A 158 23.56 -18.38 5.98
C ILE A 158 23.97 -19.30 4.83
N ILE A 159 23.22 -19.31 3.73
CA ILE A 159 23.53 -20.11 2.54
C ILE A 159 24.81 -19.61 1.89
N ALA A 160 24.97 -18.31 1.68
CA ALA A 160 26.17 -17.68 1.15
C ALA A 160 27.43 -18.15 1.88
N LYS A 161 27.36 -18.17 3.22
CA LYS A 161 28.47 -18.58 4.08
C LYS A 161 28.81 -20.07 3.97
N LYS A 162 27.82 -20.93 3.69
CA LYS A 162 28.00 -22.39 3.60
C LYS A 162 28.41 -22.86 2.21
N ASP A 163 27.95 -22.17 1.19
CA ASP A 163 28.09 -22.54 -0.21
C ASP A 163 29.56 -22.51 -0.68
N GLY A 164 30.39 -21.67 -0.06
CA GLY A 164 31.83 -21.63 -0.32
C GLY A 164 32.21 -20.85 -1.58
N ARG A 165 31.24 -20.49 -2.45
CA ARG A 165 31.41 -19.38 -3.39
C ARG A 165 31.56 -18.08 -2.57
N LYS A 166 32.43 -17.17 -3.00
CA LYS A 166 32.58 -15.84 -2.39
C LYS A 166 31.40 -14.94 -2.79
N LEU A 167 30.21 -15.31 -2.33
CA LEU A 167 28.97 -14.59 -2.63
C LEU A 167 28.90 -13.29 -1.81
N PRO A 168 28.29 -12.23 -2.35
CA PRO A 168 28.08 -11.00 -1.62
C PRO A 168 27.17 -11.25 -0.41
N ILE A 169 27.45 -10.56 0.69
CA ILE A 169 26.56 -10.52 1.84
C ILE A 169 25.39 -9.61 1.48
N LEU A 170 24.18 -10.03 1.78
CA LEU A 170 22.98 -9.24 1.56
C LEU A 170 22.69 -8.42 2.83
N GLY A 171 22.35 -7.16 2.65
CA GLY A 171 21.97 -6.26 3.73
C GLY A 171 20.53 -5.77 3.59
N PRO A 172 19.96 -5.22 4.67
CA PRO A 172 18.68 -4.56 4.60
C PRO A 172 18.77 -3.30 3.72
N ALA A 173 17.62 -2.83 3.23
CA ALA A 173 17.57 -1.55 2.55
C ALA A 173 17.76 -0.42 3.56
N GLU A 174 18.84 0.34 3.42
CA GLU A 174 19.07 1.56 4.19
C GLU A 174 18.67 2.77 3.34
N CYS A 175 17.46 3.27 3.58
CA CYS A 175 16.86 4.33 2.79
C CYS A 175 17.10 5.68 3.46
N GLY A 176 17.73 6.61 2.75
CA GLY A 176 18.07 7.95 3.27
C GLY A 176 17.05 9.06 2.95
N GLY A 177 15.92 8.76 2.31
CA GLY A 177 14.94 9.75 1.88
C GLY A 177 13.52 9.35 2.27
N GLY A 178 12.82 10.20 3.01
CA GLY A 178 11.38 10.08 3.22
C GLY A 178 10.59 10.68 2.06
N PRO A 179 9.24 10.64 2.10
CA PRO A 179 8.41 11.28 1.08
C PRO A 179 8.72 12.78 0.98
N ASN A 180 8.56 13.33 -0.23
CA ASN A 180 8.70 14.77 -0.48
C ASN A 180 7.50 15.52 0.12
N ILE A 181 7.77 16.64 0.78
CA ILE A 181 6.72 17.54 1.27
C ILE A 181 6.40 18.54 0.18
N LEU A 182 5.27 18.34 -0.51
CA LEU A 182 4.83 19.16 -1.62
C LEU A 182 3.72 20.12 -1.19
N THR A 183 3.84 21.39 -1.56
CA THR A 183 2.76 22.39 -1.44
C THR A 183 1.96 22.42 -2.72
N ILE A 184 0.64 22.22 -2.63
CA ILE A 184 -0.25 22.15 -3.80
C ILE A 184 -0.92 23.51 -4.04
N ASN A 185 -0.61 24.15 -5.17
CA ASN A 185 -1.28 25.36 -5.63
C ASN A 185 -2.35 25.00 -6.67
N ILE A 186 -3.55 25.55 -6.53
CA ILE A 186 -4.70 25.24 -7.38
C ILE A 186 -5.36 26.53 -7.86
N ILE A 187 -5.60 26.61 -9.17
CA ILE A 187 -6.34 27.69 -9.82
C ILE A 187 -7.50 27.06 -10.62
N PRO A 188 -8.77 27.40 -10.32
CA PRO A 188 -9.23 28.34 -9.30
C PRO A 188 -9.10 27.78 -7.87
N ARG A 189 -9.10 28.63 -6.85
CA ARG A 189 -8.73 28.25 -5.46
C ARG A 189 -9.76 27.33 -4.78
N GLU A 190 -10.97 27.32 -5.28
CA GLU A 190 -12.11 26.51 -4.86
C GLU A 190 -12.07 25.07 -5.38
N ALA A 191 -11.27 24.81 -6.42
CA ALA A 191 -11.06 23.48 -6.94
C ALA A 191 -10.28 22.60 -5.94
N LYS A 192 -10.44 21.29 -6.11
CA LYS A 192 -9.76 20.27 -5.31
C LYS A 192 -8.96 19.38 -6.24
N VAL A 193 -7.78 18.98 -5.77
CA VAL A 193 -6.98 17.97 -6.43
C VAL A 193 -7.26 16.63 -5.77
N TYR A 194 -7.65 15.65 -6.58
CA TYR A 194 -7.64 14.25 -6.18
C TYR A 194 -6.45 13.58 -6.86
N MET A 195 -5.91 12.58 -6.18
CA MET A 195 -4.78 11.81 -6.67
C MET A 195 -4.96 10.34 -6.34
N ILE A 196 -4.46 9.48 -7.21
CA ILE A 196 -4.46 8.04 -7.05
C ILE A 196 -3.09 7.52 -7.49
N PRO A 197 -2.45 6.63 -6.71
CA PRO A 197 -1.20 6.03 -7.16
C PRO A 197 -1.40 5.33 -8.51
N LYS A 198 -0.47 5.54 -9.45
CA LYS A 198 -0.60 5.06 -10.83
C LYS A 198 -0.88 3.55 -10.92
N ILE A 199 -0.28 2.76 -10.03
CA ILE A 199 -0.52 1.32 -9.97
C ILE A 199 -1.99 0.98 -9.70
N PHE A 200 -2.66 1.74 -8.82
CA PHE A 200 -4.08 1.55 -8.53
C PHE A 200 -4.98 2.04 -9.66
N TYR A 201 -4.59 3.13 -10.33
CA TYR A 201 -5.27 3.58 -11.54
C TYR A 201 -5.27 2.49 -12.62
N LYS A 202 -4.10 1.90 -12.87
CA LYS A 202 -3.94 0.77 -13.80
C LYS A 202 -4.71 -0.47 -13.35
N TYR A 203 -4.67 -0.78 -12.05
CA TYR A 203 -5.41 -1.90 -11.48
C TYR A 203 -6.92 -1.78 -11.72
N CYS A 204 -7.52 -0.62 -11.43
CA CYS A 204 -8.93 -0.37 -11.71
C CYS A 204 -9.24 -0.57 -13.21
N LYS A 205 -8.43 0.02 -14.08
CA LYS A 205 -8.59 -0.10 -15.54
C LYS A 205 -8.56 -1.55 -16.03
N ILE A 206 -7.59 -2.36 -15.57
CA ILE A 206 -7.46 -3.77 -16.00
C ILE A 206 -8.57 -4.66 -15.43
N THR A 207 -9.07 -4.34 -14.24
CA THR A 207 -10.21 -5.03 -13.63
C THR A 207 -11.57 -4.57 -14.17
N GLY A 208 -11.57 -3.67 -15.17
CA GLY A 208 -12.78 -3.18 -15.83
C GLY A 208 -13.56 -2.12 -15.02
N ILE A 209 -12.95 -1.60 -13.95
CA ILE A 209 -13.48 -0.49 -13.16
C ILE A 209 -12.99 0.81 -13.82
N ASP A 210 -13.90 1.76 -14.08
CA ASP A 210 -13.49 3.09 -14.54
C ASP A 210 -12.64 3.74 -13.45
N PRO A 211 -11.35 4.05 -13.71
CA PRO A 211 -10.49 4.62 -12.68
C PRO A 211 -10.94 6.02 -12.21
N LEU A 212 -11.76 6.72 -13.01
CA LEU A 212 -12.34 8.02 -12.63
C LEU A 212 -13.62 7.88 -11.78
N ASP A 213 -14.20 6.69 -11.73
CA ASP A 213 -15.32 6.38 -10.84
C ASP A 213 -14.79 6.12 -9.42
N ARG A 214 -14.73 7.21 -8.64
CA ARG A 214 -14.19 7.20 -7.27
C ARG A 214 -15.01 6.39 -6.27
N GLU A 215 -16.24 6.03 -6.61
CA GLU A 215 -17.09 5.18 -5.76
C GLU A 215 -16.67 3.71 -5.89
N HIS A 216 -16.34 3.28 -7.12
CA HIS A 216 -15.96 1.90 -7.40
C HIS A 216 -14.44 1.66 -7.40
N CYS A 217 -13.64 2.66 -7.81
CA CYS A 217 -12.18 2.65 -7.70
C CYS A 217 -11.76 3.38 -6.42
N ASP A 218 -11.86 2.73 -5.26
CA ASP A 218 -11.76 3.34 -3.92
C ASP A 218 -10.33 3.66 -3.43
N HIS A 219 -9.39 3.82 -4.37
CA HIS A 219 -7.95 4.03 -4.10
C HIS A 219 -7.52 5.50 -4.13
N TRP A 220 -8.45 6.42 -4.37
CA TRP A 220 -8.18 7.85 -4.37
C TRP A 220 -7.84 8.33 -2.97
N LEU A 221 -6.79 9.16 -2.88
CA LEU A 221 -6.45 9.84 -1.64
C LEU A 221 -7.49 10.90 -1.29
N PRO A 222 -7.57 11.30 -0.01
CA PRO A 222 -8.36 12.44 0.39
C PRO A 222 -8.04 13.67 -0.48
N PRO A 223 -9.05 14.47 -0.88
CA PRO A 223 -8.82 15.62 -1.73
C PRO A 223 -7.94 16.66 -1.06
N VAL A 224 -7.01 17.20 -1.82
CA VAL A 224 -6.08 18.25 -1.39
C VAL A 224 -6.60 19.60 -1.88
N ARG A 225 -6.51 20.61 -1.02
CA ARG A 225 -6.95 21.99 -1.30
C ARG A 225 -5.78 22.91 -1.60
N ASN A 226 -6.09 24.07 -2.17
CA ASN A 226 -5.10 25.08 -2.48
C ASN A 226 -4.29 25.51 -1.22
N GLY A 227 -2.97 25.44 -1.31
CA GLY A 227 -2.00 25.78 -0.27
C GLY A 227 -1.74 24.67 0.75
N GLU A 228 -2.39 23.51 0.65
CA GLU A 228 -2.12 22.39 1.55
C GLU A 228 -0.77 21.74 1.24
N LYS A 229 -0.13 21.25 2.30
CA LYS A 229 1.10 20.45 2.22
C LYS A 229 0.75 18.98 2.33
N ILE A 230 1.37 18.18 1.47
CA ILE A 230 1.20 16.73 1.46
C ILE A 230 2.56 16.06 1.37
N GLU A 231 2.66 14.88 1.96
CA GLU A 231 3.81 13.99 1.85
C GLU A 231 3.50 12.97 0.76
N LEU A 232 4.23 13.04 -0.36
CA LEU A 232 4.10 12.10 -1.48
C LEU A 232 5.46 11.55 -1.88
N GLY A 233 5.48 10.30 -2.34
CA GLY A 233 6.59 9.70 -3.06
C GLY A 233 6.04 8.85 -4.20
N GLY A 234 6.76 8.79 -5.32
CA GLY A 234 6.42 8.04 -6.53
C GLY A 234 5.43 8.70 -7.49
N VAL A 235 4.74 7.89 -8.27
CA VAL A 235 3.98 8.33 -9.45
C VAL A 235 2.47 8.25 -9.22
N TYR A 236 1.78 9.36 -9.51
CA TYR A 236 0.34 9.48 -9.33
C TYR A 236 -0.34 10.03 -10.58
N GLU A 237 -1.60 9.64 -10.74
CA GLU A 237 -2.55 10.26 -11.65
C GLU A 237 -3.33 11.32 -10.86
N PHE A 238 -3.47 12.51 -11.44
CA PHE A 238 -4.12 13.65 -10.80
C PHE A 238 -5.41 14.02 -11.54
N ILE A 239 -6.40 14.49 -10.79
CA ILE A 239 -7.59 15.14 -11.38
C ILE A 239 -7.94 16.39 -10.58
N LEU A 240 -8.36 17.43 -11.29
CA LEU A 240 -8.96 18.63 -10.72
C LEU A 240 -10.48 18.49 -10.71
N VAL A 241 -11.09 18.88 -9.61
CA VAL A 241 -12.55 18.89 -9.47
C VAL A 241 -13.02 20.24 -8.94
N GLU A 242 -13.86 20.91 -9.72
CA GLU A 242 -14.54 22.16 -9.35
C GLU A 242 -16.05 22.00 -9.57
N GLY A 243 -16.82 21.97 -8.49
CA GLY A 243 -18.26 21.67 -8.56
C GLY A 243 -18.51 20.29 -9.19
N ASN A 244 -19.12 20.28 -10.38
CA ASN A 244 -19.39 19.07 -11.16
C ASN A 244 -18.40 18.87 -12.33
N THR A 245 -17.44 19.79 -12.51
CA THR A 245 -16.43 19.71 -13.56
C THR A 245 -15.27 18.86 -13.05
N VAL A 246 -14.86 17.89 -13.87
CA VAL A 246 -13.66 17.08 -13.65
C VAL A 246 -12.71 17.33 -14.81
N ALA A 247 -11.51 17.79 -14.51
CA ALA A 247 -10.42 17.95 -15.48
C ALA A 247 -9.32 16.94 -15.14
N PRO A 248 -9.14 15.88 -15.95
CA PRO A 248 -8.00 15.00 -15.77
C PRO A 248 -6.71 15.76 -16.03
N LEU A 249 -5.70 15.50 -15.21
CA LEU A 249 -4.36 16.02 -15.37
C LEU A 249 -3.43 14.91 -15.87
N ASP A 250 -2.18 15.28 -16.14
CA ASP A 250 -1.14 14.34 -16.51
C ASP A 250 -0.66 13.50 -15.31
N GLU A 251 -0.03 12.37 -15.63
CA GLU A 251 0.79 11.57 -14.72
C GLU A 251 1.96 12.42 -14.18
N ILE A 252 2.14 12.46 -12.86
CA ILE A 252 3.24 13.20 -12.22
C ILE A 252 4.06 12.27 -11.34
N ASP A 253 5.36 12.23 -11.62
CA ASP A 253 6.40 11.61 -10.79
C ASP A 253 6.83 12.61 -9.70
N THR A 254 6.29 12.43 -8.49
CA THR A 254 6.48 13.35 -7.36
C THR A 254 7.88 13.30 -6.76
N ASP A 255 8.67 12.28 -7.08
CA ASP A 255 10.07 12.17 -6.64
C ASP A 255 10.97 13.18 -7.36
N ARG A 256 10.48 13.78 -8.45
CA ARG A 256 11.21 14.78 -9.25
C ARG A 256 10.92 16.22 -8.87
N TYR A 257 10.11 16.45 -7.83
CA TYR A 257 9.69 17.79 -7.41
C TYR A 257 10.17 18.09 -6.00
N ASP A 258 10.75 19.28 -5.83
CA ASP A 258 11.37 19.64 -4.57
C ASP A 258 10.36 20.16 -3.54
N GLU A 259 9.41 21.03 -3.92
CA GLU A 259 8.56 21.71 -2.92
C GLU A 259 7.15 22.12 -3.37
N VAL A 260 6.89 22.34 -4.67
CA VAL A 260 5.62 22.94 -5.13
C VAL A 260 5.11 22.26 -6.40
N LEU A 261 3.82 21.90 -6.39
CA LEU A 261 3.06 21.52 -7.58
C LEU A 261 1.94 22.54 -7.81
N SER A 262 1.77 22.98 -9.05
CA SER A 262 0.74 23.96 -9.41
C SER A 262 -0.16 23.39 -10.49
N PHE A 263 -1.47 23.54 -10.28
CA PHE A 263 -2.51 23.00 -11.13
C PHE A 263 -3.46 24.11 -11.56
N GLU A 264 -3.78 24.13 -12.86
CA GLU A 264 -4.71 25.08 -13.48
C GLU A 264 -5.73 24.29 -14.31
N MET A 265 -7.01 24.65 -14.18
CA MET A 265 -8.12 24.06 -14.93
C MET A 265 -8.26 24.59 -16.35
#